data_AF-X1MQV1-F1
#
_entry.id   AF-X1MQV1-F1
#
_cell.length_a   1.000
_cell.length_b   1.000
_cell.length_c   1.000
_cell.angle_alpha   90.00
_cell.angle_beta   90.00
_cell.angle_gamma   90.00
#
_symmetry.space_group_name_H-M   'P 1'
#
loop_
_entity.id
_entity.type
_entity.pdbx_description
1 polymer ?
#
loop_
_entity_poly.entity_id
_entity_poly.type
_entity_poly.pdbx_seq_one_letter_code
_entity_poly.pdbx_strand_id
1 'polypeptide(L)'
;MNSKERVKMVFEHKEPDRVPIDLGSIGPSGISAIAYNKLCEYLGIKCSCRIFDVYQQIVIPDEPVLKRFNVDLKAILPRVDKWREERLADSSICYVPDKWRPVILPDGSKIAYDGDIVVAKMPYKGYYFDHVYRPLEDATIEDLDDFVWPAPFSFYKLPNLHCHIKKNYMIF
;
A
#
# COMPACT_ATOMS: atom_id res chain seq x y z
N MET A 1 -15.29 14.85 -20.95
CA MET A 1 -14.35 13.70 -20.97
C MET A 1 -14.41 13.00 -19.63
N ASN A 2 -14.64 11.69 -19.61
CA ASN A 2 -14.55 10.89 -18.39
C ASN A 2 -13.09 10.51 -18.07
N SER A 3 -12.83 9.96 -16.88
CA SER A 3 -11.46 9.59 -16.46
C SER A 3 -10.78 8.59 -17.38
N LYS A 4 -11.53 7.59 -17.90
CA LYS A 4 -10.99 6.58 -18.80
C LYS A 4 -10.55 7.18 -20.14
N GLU A 5 -11.37 8.04 -20.73
CA GLU A 5 -11.05 8.77 -21.96
C GLU A 5 -9.80 9.63 -21.76
N ARG A 6 -9.73 10.35 -20.63
CA ARG A 6 -8.61 11.23 -20.26
C ARG A 6 -7.29 10.47 -20.19
N VAL A 7 -7.27 9.36 -19.46
CA VAL A 7 -6.06 8.53 -19.32
C VAL A 7 -5.67 7.91 -20.67
N LYS A 8 -6.65 7.43 -21.45
CA LYS A 8 -6.38 6.86 -22.78
C LYS A 8 -5.74 7.88 -23.73
N MET A 9 -6.21 9.13 -23.74
CA MET A 9 -5.62 10.18 -24.56
C MET A 9 -4.16 10.45 -24.20
N VAL A 10 -3.82 10.49 -22.91
CA VAL A 10 -2.43 10.68 -22.46
C VAL A 10 -1.53 9.53 -22.94
N PHE A 11 -2.00 8.28 -22.87
CA PHE A 11 -1.25 7.13 -23.41
C PHE A 11 -1.09 7.18 -24.94
N GLU A 12 -1.97 7.87 -25.64
CA GLU A 12 -1.86 8.14 -27.08
C GLU A 12 -1.09 9.42 -27.40
N HIS A 13 -0.45 10.07 -26.40
CA HIS A 13 0.24 11.35 -26.52
C HIS A 13 -0.63 12.49 -27.07
N LYS A 14 -1.94 12.47 -26.75
CA LYS A 14 -2.90 13.53 -27.10
C LYS A 14 -3.21 14.38 -25.88
N GLU A 15 -3.42 15.68 -26.10
CA GLU A 15 -3.75 16.63 -25.02
C GLU A 15 -5.19 16.42 -24.51
N PRO A 16 -5.38 16.03 -23.23
CA PRO A 16 -6.70 15.86 -22.63
C PRO A 16 -7.31 17.19 -22.18
N ASP A 17 -8.56 17.17 -21.67
CA ASP A 17 -9.21 18.34 -21.07
C ASP A 17 -8.51 18.86 -19.79
N ARG A 18 -7.76 18.00 -19.11
CA ARG A 18 -6.83 18.33 -18.02
C ARG A 18 -5.84 17.18 -17.78
N VAL A 19 -4.76 17.45 -17.04
CA VAL A 19 -3.83 16.40 -16.58
C VAL A 19 -4.58 15.38 -15.70
N PRO A 20 -4.47 14.06 -15.97
CA PRO A 20 -5.01 13.02 -15.09
C PRO A 20 -4.39 13.08 -13.69
N ILE A 21 -5.19 12.82 -12.67
CA ILE A 21 -4.75 12.80 -11.27
C ILE A 21 -4.66 11.36 -10.79
N ASP A 22 -3.51 10.99 -10.24
CA ASP A 22 -3.33 9.75 -9.49
C ASP A 22 -3.23 10.05 -7.99
N LEU A 23 -3.91 9.25 -7.18
CA LEU A 23 -3.75 9.20 -5.73
C LEU A 23 -3.90 7.75 -5.27
N GLY A 24 -2.77 7.06 -5.17
CA GLY A 24 -2.71 5.69 -4.67
C GLY A 24 -3.19 4.63 -5.67
N SER A 25 -3.04 4.84 -6.98
CA SER A 25 -3.21 3.76 -7.96
C SER A 25 -2.07 2.72 -7.91
N ILE A 26 -0.90 3.11 -7.41
CA ILE A 26 0.23 2.25 -7.09
C ILE A 26 0.82 2.63 -5.73
N GLY A 27 1.52 1.69 -5.08
CA GLY A 27 2.30 1.89 -3.84
C GLY A 27 2.78 3.33 -3.61
N PRO A 28 3.78 3.77 -4.37
CA PRO A 28 4.47 5.04 -4.15
C PRO A 28 3.65 6.29 -4.52
N SER A 29 2.53 6.17 -5.25
CA SER A 29 1.67 7.33 -5.57
C SER A 29 0.61 7.61 -4.50
N GLY A 30 0.64 6.86 -3.39
CA GLY A 30 -0.30 7.00 -2.29
C GLY A 30 0.08 8.08 -1.28
N ILE A 31 -0.59 8.01 -0.13
CA ILE A 31 -0.43 8.92 1.00
C ILE A 31 -0.25 8.11 2.29
N SER A 32 0.64 8.54 3.17
CA SER A 32 0.87 7.88 4.45
C SER A 32 -0.34 7.99 5.38
N ALA A 33 -0.55 7.00 6.23
CA ALA A 33 -1.73 6.90 7.09
C ALA A 33 -1.90 8.10 8.02
N ILE A 34 -0.82 8.61 8.60
CA ILE A 34 -0.83 9.80 9.46
C ILE A 34 -1.25 11.04 8.65
N ALA A 35 -0.65 11.25 7.48
CA ALA A 35 -1.00 12.38 6.62
C ALA A 35 -2.44 12.28 6.12
N TYR A 36 -2.90 11.07 5.82
CA TYR A 36 -4.25 10.81 5.36
C TYR A 36 -5.28 11.10 6.45
N ASN A 37 -5.07 10.65 7.69
CA ASN A 37 -5.95 10.98 8.82
C ASN A 37 -6.10 12.49 8.99
N LYS A 38 -4.99 13.24 8.94
CA LYS A 38 -5.00 14.71 9.03
C LYS A 38 -5.73 15.35 7.85
N LEU A 39 -5.56 14.81 6.64
CA LEU A 39 -6.29 15.27 5.46
C LEU A 39 -7.81 15.06 5.63
N CYS A 40 -8.22 13.89 6.10
CA CYS A 40 -9.62 13.58 6.36
C CYS A 40 -10.23 14.53 7.39
N GLU A 41 -9.53 14.76 8.50
CA GLU A 41 -9.93 15.70 9.55
C GLU A 41 -10.09 17.11 8.98
N TYR A 42 -9.10 17.60 8.25
CA TYR A 42 -9.13 18.92 7.61
C TYR A 42 -10.30 19.08 6.63
N LEU A 43 -10.63 18.02 5.88
CA LEU A 43 -11.74 18.02 4.93
C LEU A 43 -13.11 17.75 5.58
N GLY A 44 -13.16 17.40 6.87
CA GLY A 44 -14.39 16.96 7.53
C GLY A 44 -14.95 15.65 6.96
N ILE A 45 -14.10 14.80 6.38
CA ILE A 45 -14.49 13.52 5.77
C ILE A 45 -14.20 12.39 6.75
N LYS A 46 -15.21 11.58 7.07
CA LYS A 46 -14.99 10.33 7.80
C LYS A 46 -14.33 9.32 6.88
N CYS A 47 -13.10 8.91 7.21
CA CYS A 47 -12.33 7.98 6.41
C CYS A 47 -11.94 6.73 7.20
N SER A 48 -11.65 5.65 6.48
CA SER A 48 -11.34 4.37 7.10
C SER A 48 -9.86 4.22 7.43
N CYS A 49 -8.95 4.93 6.76
CA CYS A 49 -7.50 4.82 6.97
C CYS A 49 -6.98 3.36 6.95
N ARG A 50 -7.37 2.62 5.90
CA ARG A 50 -6.94 1.24 5.65
C ARG A 50 -5.58 1.23 4.97
N ILE A 51 -4.56 0.64 5.59
CA ILE A 51 -3.19 0.53 5.08
C ILE A 51 -3.07 -0.70 4.18
N PHE A 52 -2.63 -0.53 2.93
CA PHE A 52 -2.31 -1.67 2.05
C PHE A 52 -0.81 -1.98 2.04
N ASP A 53 0.04 -0.94 1.99
CA ASP A 53 1.48 -1.08 2.11
C ASP A 53 1.84 -0.90 3.59
N VAL A 54 1.99 -2.01 4.30
CA VAL A 54 2.31 -2.04 5.72
C VAL A 54 3.74 -1.60 6.04
N TYR A 55 4.64 -1.63 5.06
CA TYR A 55 6.03 -1.19 5.24
C TYR A 55 6.12 0.33 5.22
N GLN A 56 5.43 0.95 4.26
CA GLN A 56 5.40 2.40 4.10
C GLN A 56 4.22 3.08 4.80
N GLN A 57 3.34 2.29 5.42
CA GLN A 57 2.08 2.73 6.03
C GLN A 57 1.21 3.54 5.05
N ILE A 58 1.13 3.12 3.79
CA ILE A 58 0.37 3.80 2.75
C ILE A 58 -1.07 3.29 2.74
N VAL A 59 -2.02 4.23 2.70
CA VAL A 59 -3.45 3.92 2.75
C VAL A 59 -4.05 3.66 1.38
N ILE A 60 -5.18 2.96 1.39
CA ILE A 60 -6.17 2.92 0.33
C ILE A 60 -7.07 4.14 0.53
N PRO A 61 -7.00 5.19 -0.31
CA PRO A 61 -7.86 6.34 -0.16
C PRO A 61 -9.34 5.96 -0.35
N ASP A 62 -10.20 6.53 0.48
CA ASP A 62 -11.63 6.26 0.46
C ASP A 62 -12.30 7.00 -0.71
N GLU A 63 -13.39 6.42 -1.23
CA GLU A 63 -14.16 6.99 -2.35
C GLU A 63 -14.52 8.47 -2.21
N PRO A 64 -14.94 8.98 -1.03
CA PRO A 64 -15.22 10.41 -0.88
C PRO A 64 -14.01 11.30 -1.13
N VAL A 65 -12.81 10.85 -0.75
CA VAL A 65 -11.55 11.57 -0.98
C VAL A 65 -11.19 11.53 -2.45
N LEU A 66 -11.26 10.35 -3.10
CA LEU A 66 -10.99 10.20 -4.53
C LEU A 66 -11.91 11.10 -5.38
N LYS A 67 -13.21 11.14 -5.03
CA LYS A 67 -14.18 12.03 -5.68
C LYS A 67 -13.89 13.51 -5.43
N ARG A 68 -13.51 13.88 -4.19
CA ARG A 68 -13.22 15.27 -3.82
C ARG A 68 -12.07 15.88 -4.64
N PHE A 69 -11.10 15.05 -5.03
CA PHE A 69 -9.93 15.46 -5.81
C PHE A 69 -10.02 15.11 -7.30
N ASN A 70 -11.15 14.56 -7.77
CA ASN A 70 -11.35 14.12 -9.16
C ASN A 70 -10.24 13.15 -9.65
N VAL A 71 -9.86 12.19 -8.81
CA VAL A 71 -8.82 11.18 -9.12
C VAL A 71 -9.28 10.31 -10.29
N ASP A 72 -8.38 10.08 -11.26
CA ASP A 72 -8.65 9.40 -12.52
C ASP A 72 -8.23 7.93 -12.54
N LEU A 73 -7.36 7.53 -11.62
CA LEU A 73 -6.82 6.18 -11.52
C LEU A 73 -7.22 5.54 -10.19
N LYS A 74 -7.41 4.22 -10.22
CA LYS A 74 -7.76 3.43 -9.04
C LYS A 74 -6.94 2.16 -9.01
N ALA A 75 -6.32 1.88 -7.87
CA ALA A 75 -5.53 0.67 -7.70
C ALA A 75 -6.41 -0.59 -7.79
N ILE A 76 -5.89 -1.60 -8.48
CA ILE A 76 -6.39 -2.97 -8.38
C ILE A 76 -5.57 -3.65 -7.30
N LEU A 77 -6.11 -3.66 -6.09
CA LEU A 77 -5.44 -4.24 -4.93
C LEU A 77 -5.95 -5.65 -4.63
N PRO A 78 -5.12 -6.48 -3.97
CA PRO A 78 -5.53 -7.77 -3.45
C PRO A 78 -6.67 -7.61 -2.46
N ARG A 79 -7.58 -8.59 -2.43
CA ARG A 79 -8.65 -8.58 -1.45
C ARG A 79 -8.09 -8.84 -0.06
N VAL A 80 -8.41 -7.95 0.87
CA VAL A 80 -8.19 -8.13 2.31
C VAL A 80 -9.55 -8.42 2.95
N ASP A 81 -9.72 -9.64 3.46
CA ASP A 81 -11.01 -10.09 4.02
C ASP A 81 -11.29 -9.52 5.40
N LYS A 82 -10.25 -9.34 6.22
CA LYS A 82 -10.35 -8.88 7.59
C LYS A 82 -9.35 -7.77 7.87
N TRP A 83 -9.83 -6.75 8.54
CA TRP A 83 -9.08 -5.57 8.94
C TRP A 83 -9.05 -5.51 10.46
N ARG A 84 -7.91 -5.12 11.02
CA ARG A 84 -7.72 -4.95 12.45
C ARG A 84 -7.31 -3.52 12.76
N GLU A 85 -7.92 -2.96 13.80
CA GLU A 85 -7.54 -1.66 14.34
C GLU A 85 -6.11 -1.68 14.90
N GLU A 86 -5.35 -0.64 14.60
CA GLU A 86 -4.00 -0.39 15.09
C GLU A 86 -3.87 1.10 15.42
N ARG A 87 -2.91 1.45 16.28
CA ARG A 87 -2.52 2.84 16.54
C ARG A 87 -1.21 3.17 15.84
N LEU A 88 -1.21 4.30 15.14
CA LEU A 88 -0.06 4.89 14.48
C LEU A 88 0.87 5.57 15.51
N ALA A 89 2.04 6.01 15.05
CA ALA A 89 3.04 6.67 15.90
C ALA A 89 2.51 7.95 16.59
N ASP A 90 1.55 8.63 15.96
CA ASP A 90 0.85 9.81 16.50
C ASP A 90 -0.42 9.45 17.31
N SER A 91 -0.61 8.17 17.63
CA SER A 91 -1.79 7.61 18.32
C SER A 91 -3.11 7.63 17.55
N SER A 92 -3.12 8.15 16.31
CA SER A 92 -4.30 8.10 15.44
C SER A 92 -4.61 6.65 15.04
N ILE A 93 -5.88 6.39 14.74
CA ILE A 93 -6.38 5.06 14.42
C ILE A 93 -6.11 4.77 12.93
N CYS A 94 -5.66 3.56 12.64
CA CYS A 94 -5.63 3.00 11.29
C CYS A 94 -6.12 1.55 11.31
N TYR A 95 -6.28 0.98 10.12
CA TYR A 95 -6.61 -0.43 9.96
C TYR A 95 -5.59 -1.12 9.07
N VAL A 96 -5.02 -2.22 9.56
CA VAL A 96 -4.08 -3.06 8.83
C VAL A 96 -4.73 -4.40 8.48
N PRO A 97 -4.24 -5.12 7.45
CA PRO A 97 -4.70 -6.48 7.18
C PRO A 97 -4.53 -7.36 8.40
N ASP A 98 -5.55 -8.16 8.72
CA ASP A 98 -5.53 -9.00 9.92
C ASP A 98 -4.42 -10.07 9.91
N LYS A 99 -3.83 -10.37 8.75
CA LYS A 99 -2.68 -11.27 8.67
C LYS A 99 -1.35 -10.59 9.00
N TRP A 100 -1.31 -9.26 9.01
CA TRP A 100 -0.12 -8.50 9.40
C TRP A 100 -0.03 -8.46 10.94
N ARG A 101 1.01 -9.11 11.47
CA ARG A 101 1.25 -9.34 12.90
C ARG A 101 2.73 -9.16 13.25
N PRO A 102 3.26 -7.93 13.22
CA PRO A 102 4.61 -7.70 13.71
C PRO A 102 4.64 -7.89 15.24
N VAL A 103 5.77 -8.39 15.75
CA VAL A 103 6.03 -8.56 17.18
C VAL A 103 6.55 -7.24 17.75
N ILE A 104 6.01 -6.82 18.90
CA ILE A 104 6.48 -5.65 19.63
C ILE A 104 7.55 -6.09 20.62
N LEU A 105 8.73 -5.48 20.55
CA LEU A 105 9.86 -5.72 21.44
C LEU A 105 9.75 -4.88 22.73
N PRO A 106 10.51 -5.20 23.80
CA PRO A 106 10.48 -4.43 25.06
C PRO A 106 10.84 -2.95 24.90
N ASP A 107 11.64 -2.59 23.89
CA ASP A 107 11.99 -1.21 23.56
C ASP A 107 10.89 -0.47 22.78
N GLY A 108 9.76 -1.13 22.51
CA GLY A 108 8.63 -0.62 21.74
C GLY A 108 8.82 -0.67 20.22
N SER A 109 9.97 -1.12 19.72
CA SER A 109 10.16 -1.38 18.29
C SER A 109 9.31 -2.56 17.83
N LYS A 110 9.02 -2.62 16.54
CA LYS A 110 8.27 -3.70 15.90
C LYS A 110 9.18 -4.47 14.96
N ILE A 111 9.07 -5.80 14.94
CA ILE A 111 9.76 -6.66 13.97
C ILE A 111 8.74 -7.54 13.24
N ALA A 112 8.97 -7.76 11.95
CA ALA A 112 8.15 -8.63 11.11
C ALA A 112 8.96 -9.87 10.70
N TYR A 113 8.26 -11.00 10.64
CA TYR A 113 8.84 -12.30 10.33
C TYR A 113 8.32 -12.85 9.00
N ASP A 114 9.16 -13.60 8.29
CA ASP A 114 8.74 -14.58 7.27
C ASP A 114 9.31 -15.95 7.66
N GLY A 115 8.44 -16.86 8.10
CA GLY A 115 8.86 -18.05 8.83
C GLY A 115 9.59 -17.67 10.12
N ASP A 116 10.81 -18.17 10.29
CA ASP A 116 11.66 -17.89 11.46
C ASP A 116 12.63 -16.72 11.26
N ILE A 117 12.60 -16.08 10.08
CA ILE A 117 13.54 -15.03 9.69
C ILE A 117 12.92 -13.65 9.97
N VAL A 118 13.67 -12.78 10.66
CA VAL A 118 13.30 -11.37 10.81
C VAL A 118 13.57 -10.65 9.49
N VAL A 119 12.52 -10.21 8.81
CA VAL A 119 12.62 -9.56 7.49
C VAL A 119 12.53 -8.05 7.55
N ALA A 120 11.89 -7.50 8.58
CA ALA A 120 11.73 -6.06 8.72
C ALA A 120 11.72 -5.59 10.17
N LYS A 121 12.17 -4.36 10.40
CA LYS A 121 12.14 -3.69 11.72
C LYS A 121 11.63 -2.27 11.59
N MET A 122 10.82 -1.83 12.55
CA MET A 122 10.40 -0.44 12.70
C MET A 122 10.72 0.03 14.13
N PRO A 123 11.44 1.14 14.34
CA PRO A 123 11.72 1.64 15.67
C PRO A 123 10.44 2.06 16.42
N TYR A 124 10.53 2.24 17.74
CA TYR A 124 9.41 2.76 18.52
C TYR A 124 8.98 4.13 17.97
N LYS A 125 7.68 4.29 17.72
CA LYS A 125 7.10 5.48 17.03
C LYS A 125 7.70 5.76 15.65
N GLY A 126 8.25 4.75 14.98
CA GLY A 126 8.70 4.83 13.60
C GLY A 126 7.56 4.96 12.60
N TYR A 127 7.90 5.44 11.41
CA TYR A 127 6.96 5.64 10.29
C TYR A 127 7.05 4.54 9.23
N TYR A 128 8.16 3.79 9.20
CA TYR A 128 8.48 2.82 8.16
C TYR A 128 9.04 1.54 8.78
N PHE A 129 8.75 0.40 8.16
CA PHE A 129 9.52 -0.82 8.38
C PHE A 129 10.70 -0.84 7.40
N ASP A 130 11.91 -0.87 7.95
CA ASP A 130 13.13 -1.07 7.18
C ASP A 130 13.35 -2.56 6.95
N HIS A 131 13.78 -2.94 5.75
CA HIS A 131 14.22 -4.29 5.45
C HIS A 131 15.54 -4.58 6.19
N VAL A 132 15.58 -5.67 6.96
CA VAL A 132 16.76 -6.07 7.74
C VAL A 132 17.33 -7.42 7.34
N TYR A 133 16.59 -8.21 6.55
CA TYR A 133 17.09 -9.47 6.02
C TYR A 133 17.95 -9.25 4.77
N ARG A 134 19.18 -9.78 4.79
CA ARG A 134 20.19 -9.61 3.74
C ARG A 134 20.70 -10.98 3.27
N PRO A 135 19.90 -11.72 2.46
CA PRO A 135 20.25 -13.09 2.05
C PRO A 135 21.55 -13.18 1.24
N LEU A 136 22.00 -12.06 0.67
CA LEU A 136 23.16 -11.96 -0.20
C LEU A 136 24.29 -11.12 0.42
N GLU A 137 24.30 -10.91 1.75
CA GLU A 137 25.32 -10.09 2.42
C GLU A 137 26.74 -10.61 2.17
N ASP A 138 26.90 -11.93 2.13
CA ASP A 138 28.18 -12.63 1.91
C ASP A 138 28.24 -13.34 0.54
N ALA A 139 27.32 -13.03 -0.39
CA ALA A 139 27.24 -13.72 -1.67
C ALA A 139 28.28 -13.23 -2.68
N THR A 140 28.76 -14.15 -3.51
CA THR A 140 29.58 -13.88 -4.70
C THR A 140 28.70 -13.63 -5.93
N ILE A 141 29.31 -13.27 -7.06
CA ILE A 141 28.57 -13.07 -8.31
C ILE A 141 28.06 -14.43 -8.83
N GLU A 142 28.86 -15.48 -8.65
CA GLU A 142 28.53 -16.84 -9.07
C GLU A 142 27.30 -17.38 -8.31
N ASP A 143 27.13 -17.01 -7.03
CA ASP A 143 25.96 -17.41 -6.23
C ASP A 143 24.63 -16.85 -6.77
N LEU A 144 24.66 -15.82 -7.63
CA LEU A 144 23.45 -15.21 -8.20
C LEU A 144 22.75 -16.12 -9.22
N ASP A 145 23.49 -17.01 -9.89
CA ASP A 145 22.96 -17.91 -10.91
C ASP A 145 22.03 -18.97 -10.30
N ASP A 146 22.34 -19.40 -9.07
CA ASP A 146 21.55 -20.38 -8.31
C ASP A 146 20.56 -19.73 -7.33
N PHE A 147 20.59 -18.40 -7.19
CA PHE A 147 19.72 -17.70 -6.25
C PHE A 147 18.25 -17.76 -6.69
N VAL A 148 17.41 -18.32 -5.82
CA VAL A 148 15.97 -18.39 -6.05
C VAL A 148 15.35 -17.01 -5.76
N TRP A 149 15.23 -16.20 -6.82
CA TRP A 149 14.64 -14.88 -6.71
C TRP A 149 13.19 -14.95 -6.23
N PRO A 150 12.81 -14.15 -5.23
CA PRO A 150 11.42 -14.04 -4.84
C PRO A 150 10.59 -13.60 -6.04
N ALA A 151 9.40 -14.16 -6.22
CA ALA A 151 8.48 -13.68 -7.24
C ALA A 151 8.28 -12.15 -7.06
N PRO A 152 8.21 -11.34 -8.14
CA PRO A 152 8.17 -9.87 -8.06
C PRO A 152 6.99 -9.28 -7.27
N PHE A 153 6.06 -10.12 -6.80
CA PHE A 153 4.97 -9.76 -5.91
C PHE A 153 4.91 -10.62 -4.64
N SER A 154 5.94 -11.41 -4.31
CA SER A 154 5.96 -12.26 -3.11
C SER A 154 5.86 -11.47 -1.80
N PHE A 155 6.31 -10.20 -1.80
CA PHE A 155 6.12 -9.24 -0.70
C PHE A 155 4.63 -9.02 -0.40
N TYR A 156 3.80 -9.08 -1.43
CA TYR A 156 2.36 -9.13 -1.36
C TYR A 156 1.93 -10.57 -1.67
N LYS A 157 2.11 -11.58 -0.81
CA LYS A 157 1.65 -12.96 -1.12
C LYS A 157 0.20 -12.92 -1.66
N LEU A 158 0.00 -13.05 -2.99
CA LEU A 158 -1.26 -12.80 -3.70
C LEU A 158 -1.96 -14.11 -4.06
N PRO A 159 -2.86 -14.65 -3.24
CA PRO A 159 -3.78 -15.68 -3.71
C PRO A 159 -4.87 -15.04 -4.59
N ASN A 160 -5.00 -15.54 -5.83
CA ASN A 160 -6.19 -15.47 -6.70
C ASN A 160 -6.65 -14.09 -7.19
N LEU A 161 -5.89 -13.47 -8.11
CA LEU A 161 -6.27 -12.23 -8.81
C LEU A 161 -7.43 -12.43 -9.82
N HIS A 162 -7.63 -13.65 -10.33
CA HIS A 162 -8.53 -13.93 -11.47
C HIS A 162 -10.03 -13.72 -11.21
N CYS A 163 -10.51 -13.86 -9.96
CA CYS A 163 -11.96 -13.87 -9.70
C CYS A 163 -12.62 -12.48 -9.54
N HIS A 164 -11.85 -11.39 -9.38
CA HIS A 164 -12.41 -10.10 -8.94
C HIS A 164 -12.63 -9.05 -10.03
N ILE A 165 -12.09 -9.24 -11.23
CA ILE A 165 -12.21 -8.26 -12.32
C ILE A 165 -13.67 -8.07 -12.78
N LYS A 166 -14.60 -8.98 -12.45
CA LYS A 166 -15.98 -8.92 -12.93
C LYS A 166 -16.99 -8.17 -12.04
N LYS A 167 -16.71 -7.93 -10.75
CA LYS A 167 -17.73 -7.43 -9.81
C LYS A 167 -17.76 -5.92 -9.57
N ASN A 168 -16.65 -5.21 -9.79
CA ASN A 168 -16.53 -3.78 -9.44
C ASN A 168 -16.49 -2.84 -10.66
N TYR A 169 -16.74 -3.34 -11.87
CA TYR A 169 -16.59 -2.57 -13.13
C TYR A 169 -17.92 -2.21 -13.80
N MET A 170 -19.01 -2.06 -13.04
CA MET A 170 -20.26 -1.47 -13.56
C MET A 170 -20.45 0.01 -13.20
N ILE A 171 -19.40 0.69 -12.73
CA ILE A 171 -19.43 2.14 -12.50
C ILE A 171 -18.14 2.76 -13.07
N PHE A 172 -18.07 2.81 -14.40
CA PHE A 172 -17.28 3.76 -15.18
C PHE A 172 -18.00 4.04 -16.49
#